data_AF-A0A353N9I2-F1
#
_entry.id   AF-A0A353N9I2-F1
#
_cell.length_a   1.000
_cell.length_b   1.000
_cell.length_c   1.000
_cell.angle_alpha   90.00
_cell.angle_beta   90.00
_cell.angle_gamma   90.00
#
_symmetry.space_group_name_H-M   'P 1'
#
loop_
_entity.id
_entity.type
_entity.pdbx_description
1 polymer ?
#
loop_
_entity_poly.entity_id
_entity_poly.type
_entity_poly.pdbx_seq_one_letter_code
_entity_poly.pdbx_strand_id
1 'polypeptide(L)'
;QWFVKMKPLAAPAIKAVQDGEIRFVPERFTKIYLNWMENIRDWCISRQLWWGHRIPVWYCQDCQAEFTAHQEPTVCPQCGSEKIEQDPDVLDTWFSSALWPFSTMGWPENTEELKHFYPTAVLVTARDIIFFWVARMIFMGLEFMGEKPFHEVLIHGLVLDKDGKKMSKSRPETNIDPLDVIDKYGTDTLRFTLATGTALGQDQRFQLEKIDGIRNFSNKIWNAARFILMNLEDYPVEQGEIKLDPATLSLADRYIISRLQRVIAEASMMLDRYDLGGLANLLYDFIWNEFCDWYIEMAKPLLKTEGKKRYTTQQVLVKVFRQIMVLLHPYMPFITEEIWQALPHQGETVMLAHWPAADDQLLDPLAEKEMGLIMNITRAIRNIRADAGVDPGRKVEAIFLAEEDKQKILTENRLYLETLVGLNKIEIQSDKAVKPGKAMTAVVEGVEIYLPLAGMVELELEAKRLQKELSTLEGERKRLAAKLANEQFVTKAPPIVVEKERQKLADIEIDYEKVKSRLVEFS
;
A
#
# COMPACT_ATOMS: atom_id res chain seq x y z
N GLN A 1 43.70 -23.51 6.37
CA GLN A 1 42.53 -22.79 5.82
C GLN A 1 42.02 -23.56 4.62
N TRP A 2 40.72 -23.72 4.52
CA TRP A 2 40.02 -24.50 3.51
C TRP A 2 39.38 -23.57 2.48
N PHE A 3 39.54 -23.90 1.20
CA PHE A 3 39.03 -23.10 0.09
C PHE A 3 38.17 -23.94 -0.85
N VAL A 4 37.05 -23.36 -1.30
CA VAL A 4 36.24 -23.89 -2.40
C VAL A 4 36.66 -23.23 -3.69
N LYS A 5 37.00 -24.04 -4.69
CA LYS A 5 37.35 -23.57 -6.03
C LYS A 5 36.09 -23.05 -6.75
N MET A 6 35.94 -21.74 -6.87
CA MET A 6 34.65 -21.14 -7.23
C MET A 6 34.38 -21.12 -8.74
N LYS A 7 35.40 -21.04 -9.59
CA LYS A 7 35.23 -20.97 -11.05
C LYS A 7 34.28 -22.04 -11.64
N PRO A 8 34.43 -23.34 -11.33
CA PRO A 8 33.52 -24.37 -11.86
C PRO A 8 32.08 -24.23 -11.35
N LEU A 9 31.88 -23.76 -10.12
CA LEU A 9 30.56 -23.54 -9.52
C LEU A 9 29.88 -22.27 -10.06
N ALA A 10 30.68 -21.25 -10.40
CA ALA A 10 30.17 -19.96 -10.85
C ALA A 10 29.64 -20.00 -12.29
N ALA A 11 30.28 -20.76 -13.17
CA ALA A 11 29.89 -20.87 -14.57
C ALA A 11 28.42 -21.31 -14.80
N PRO A 12 27.93 -22.43 -14.20
CA PRO A 12 26.52 -22.83 -14.35
C PRO A 12 25.57 -21.83 -13.69
N ALA A 13 25.96 -21.22 -12.57
CA ALA A 13 25.15 -20.23 -11.87
C ALA A 13 24.97 -18.92 -12.67
N ILE A 14 26.03 -18.46 -13.33
CA ILE A 14 25.98 -17.33 -14.28
C ILE A 14 25.02 -17.66 -15.42
N LYS A 15 25.16 -18.85 -16.02
CA LYS A 15 24.34 -19.29 -17.15
C LYS A 15 22.86 -19.37 -16.77
N ALA A 16 22.51 -19.96 -15.63
CA ALA A 16 21.12 -20.08 -15.17
C ALA A 16 20.41 -18.72 -15.05
N VAL A 17 21.13 -17.67 -14.66
CA VAL A 17 20.58 -16.31 -14.59
C VAL A 17 20.57 -15.62 -15.97
N GLN A 18 21.62 -15.80 -16.78
CA GLN A 18 21.68 -15.24 -18.15
C GLN A 18 20.60 -15.81 -19.07
N ASP A 19 20.32 -17.11 -18.97
CA ASP A 19 19.32 -17.82 -19.77
C ASP A 19 17.88 -17.58 -19.26
N GLY A 20 17.72 -16.85 -18.14
CA GLY A 20 16.42 -16.52 -17.55
C GLY A 20 15.77 -17.65 -16.78
N GLU A 21 16.49 -18.74 -16.47
CA GLU A 21 15.99 -19.82 -15.63
C GLU A 21 15.72 -19.35 -14.20
N ILE A 22 16.54 -18.41 -13.71
CA ILE A 22 16.38 -17.70 -12.45
C ILE A 22 16.23 -16.21 -12.74
N ARG A 23 15.10 -15.62 -12.36
CA ARG A 23 14.80 -14.19 -12.61
C ARG A 23 14.97 -13.35 -11.36
N PHE A 24 15.73 -12.26 -11.45
CA PHE A 24 15.75 -11.25 -10.38
C PHE A 24 14.64 -10.22 -10.60
N VAL A 25 13.97 -9.88 -9.51
CA VAL A 25 12.89 -8.89 -9.47
C VAL A 25 13.25 -7.85 -8.40
N PRO A 26 13.50 -6.57 -8.74
CA PRO A 26 13.58 -6.00 -10.09
C PRO A 26 14.80 -6.48 -10.90
N GLU A 27 14.65 -6.50 -12.23
CA GLU A 27 15.65 -6.99 -13.19
C GLU A 27 17.03 -6.32 -13.07
N ARG A 28 17.09 -5.07 -12.61
CA ARG A 28 18.37 -4.35 -12.43
C ARG A 28 19.37 -5.08 -11.52
N PHE A 29 18.90 -5.94 -10.60
CA PHE A 29 19.77 -6.71 -9.71
C PHE A 29 20.46 -7.88 -10.42
N THR A 30 19.98 -8.32 -11.59
CA THR A 30 20.65 -9.31 -12.44
C THR A 30 22.08 -8.89 -12.76
N LYS A 31 22.29 -7.65 -13.20
CA LYS A 31 23.63 -7.13 -13.54
C LYS A 31 24.56 -7.10 -12.32
N ILE A 32 24.01 -6.79 -11.15
CA ILE A 32 24.77 -6.75 -9.89
C ILE A 32 25.26 -8.15 -9.53
N TYR A 33 24.37 -9.14 -9.64
CA TYR A 33 24.69 -10.55 -9.42
C TYR A 33 25.76 -11.06 -10.42
N LEU A 34 25.56 -10.85 -11.72
CA LEU A 34 26.45 -11.34 -12.77
C LEU A 34 27.86 -10.76 -12.63
N ASN A 35 27.98 -9.44 -12.44
CA ASN A 35 29.27 -8.79 -12.23
C ASN A 35 30.05 -9.40 -11.05
N TRP A 36 29.37 -9.80 -9.98
CA TRP A 36 30.02 -10.42 -8.84
C TRP A 36 30.46 -11.85 -9.14
N MET A 37 29.59 -12.65 -9.77
CA MET A 37 29.87 -14.04 -10.11
C MET A 37 31.00 -14.18 -11.13
N GLU A 38 31.08 -13.29 -12.12
CA GLU A 38 32.14 -13.30 -13.15
C GLU A 38 33.53 -13.03 -12.56
N ASN A 39 33.59 -12.28 -11.46
CA ASN A 39 34.83 -11.87 -10.79
C ASN A 39 35.10 -12.63 -9.48
N ILE A 40 34.34 -13.69 -9.22
CA ILE A 40 34.42 -14.44 -7.97
C ILE A 40 35.79 -15.10 -7.79
N ARG A 41 36.29 -15.09 -6.57
CA ARG A 41 37.54 -15.78 -6.17
C ARG A 41 37.21 -17.02 -5.36
N ASP A 42 38.19 -17.91 -5.25
CA ASP A 42 38.08 -19.10 -4.39
C ASP A 42 37.70 -18.69 -2.97
N TRP A 43 36.69 -19.36 -2.45
CA TRP A 43 36.03 -18.96 -1.21
C TRP A 43 36.67 -19.68 -0.04
N CYS A 44 37.29 -18.91 0.87
CA CYS A 44 37.77 -19.43 2.15
C CYS A 44 36.58 -19.83 3.04
N ILE A 45 36.40 -21.12 3.27
CA ILE A 45 35.30 -21.70 4.05
C ILE A 45 35.67 -21.99 5.50
N SER A 46 36.95 -21.99 5.88
CA SER A 46 37.36 -22.20 7.27
C SER A 46 37.38 -20.92 8.09
N ARG A 47 37.07 -21.03 9.38
CA ARG A 47 37.08 -19.94 10.36
C ARG A 47 37.66 -20.43 11.68
N GLN A 48 38.51 -19.62 12.30
CA GLN A 48 39.04 -19.84 13.64
C GLN A 48 38.07 -19.27 14.68
N LEU A 49 36.86 -19.84 14.72
CA LEU A 49 35.77 -19.45 15.61
C LEU A 49 35.31 -20.68 16.40
N TRP A 50 34.74 -20.44 17.58
CA TRP A 50 34.16 -21.53 18.39
C TRP A 50 32.77 -21.94 17.92
N TRP A 51 32.04 -21.03 17.28
CA TRP A 51 30.66 -21.27 16.82
C TRP A 51 30.64 -21.57 15.33
N GLY A 52 30.27 -22.80 14.97
CA GLY A 52 30.08 -23.26 13.60
C GLY A 52 30.17 -24.78 13.50
N HIS A 53 29.89 -25.31 12.31
CA HIS A 53 30.04 -26.75 12.05
C HIS A 53 31.53 -27.07 11.91
N ARG A 54 32.06 -28.02 12.68
CA ARG A 54 33.46 -28.44 12.55
C ARG A 54 33.74 -29.00 11.17
N ILE A 55 34.89 -28.66 10.60
CA ILE A 55 35.30 -29.18 9.29
C ILE A 55 35.55 -30.69 9.44
N PRO A 56 34.96 -31.55 8.58
CA PRO A 56 35.07 -33.01 8.72
C PRO A 56 36.40 -33.54 8.13
N VAL A 57 37.51 -32.86 8.43
CA VAL A 57 38.87 -33.25 8.05
C VAL A 57 39.64 -33.67 9.29
N TRP A 58 40.44 -34.72 9.15
CA TRP A 58 41.21 -35.35 10.22
C TRP A 58 42.68 -35.45 9.82
N TYR A 59 43.55 -35.24 10.80
CA TYR A 59 45.00 -35.32 10.68
C TYR A 59 45.53 -36.47 11.52
N CYS A 60 46.29 -37.38 10.91
CA CYS A 60 46.97 -38.44 11.65
C CYS A 60 48.28 -37.92 12.26
N GLN A 61 48.44 -38.08 13.58
CA GLN A 61 49.62 -37.61 14.30
C GLN A 61 50.86 -38.47 14.05
N ASP A 62 50.70 -39.74 13.65
CA ASP A 62 51.83 -40.64 13.41
C ASP A 62 52.35 -40.58 11.96
N CYS A 63 51.45 -40.53 10.95
CA CYS A 63 51.85 -40.54 9.53
C CYS A 63 51.58 -39.23 8.77
N GLN A 64 51.00 -38.22 9.44
CA GLN A 64 50.69 -36.91 8.87
C GLN A 64 49.68 -36.93 7.70
N ALA A 65 48.91 -38.02 7.58
CA ALA A 65 47.83 -38.13 6.61
C ALA A 65 46.71 -37.11 6.92
N GLU A 66 46.22 -36.44 5.88
CA GLU A 66 45.03 -35.59 5.88
C GLU A 66 43.90 -36.31 5.15
N PHE A 67 42.73 -36.46 5.78
CA PHE A 67 41.60 -37.19 5.18
C PHE A 67 40.24 -36.69 5.69
N THR A 68 39.20 -36.90 4.89
CA THR A 68 37.81 -36.61 5.26
C THR A 68 37.06 -37.89 5.64
N ALA A 69 36.01 -37.74 6.45
CA ALA A 69 35.15 -38.86 6.81
C ALA A 69 33.69 -38.40 7.00
N HIS A 70 32.73 -39.20 6.52
CA HIS A 70 31.29 -38.93 6.70
C HIS A 70 30.81 -39.25 8.12
N GLN A 71 31.43 -40.24 8.75
CA GLN A 71 31.23 -40.60 10.15
C GLN A 71 32.54 -40.36 10.90
N GLU A 72 32.45 -40.22 12.22
CA GLU A 72 33.64 -40.04 13.06
C GLU A 72 34.59 -41.24 12.91
N PRO A 73 35.78 -41.06 12.34
CA PRO A 73 36.75 -42.12 12.20
C PRO A 73 37.40 -42.41 13.54
N THR A 74 37.75 -43.67 13.78
CA THR A 74 38.51 -44.10 14.98
C THR A 74 39.98 -44.40 14.68
N VAL A 75 40.33 -44.57 13.40
CA VAL A 75 41.68 -44.88 12.94
C VAL A 75 42.02 -44.14 11.66
N CYS A 76 43.30 -43.90 11.43
CA CYS A 76 43.81 -43.39 10.16
C CYS A 76 43.66 -44.45 9.06
N PRO A 77 43.05 -44.12 7.91
CA PRO A 77 42.85 -45.08 6.81
C PRO A 77 44.15 -45.47 6.09
N GLN A 78 45.25 -44.72 6.31
CA GLN A 78 46.53 -44.99 5.67
C GLN A 78 47.48 -45.86 6.52
N CYS A 79 47.59 -45.61 7.83
CA CYS A 79 48.54 -46.32 8.70
C CYS A 79 47.90 -47.11 9.84
N GLY A 80 46.57 -47.02 10.03
CA GLY A 80 45.86 -47.72 11.11
C GLY A 80 46.05 -47.12 12.51
N SER A 81 46.74 -45.98 12.64
CA SER A 81 46.92 -45.31 13.94
C SER A 81 45.60 -44.75 14.48
N GLU A 82 45.38 -44.90 15.79
CA GLU A 82 44.28 -44.28 16.54
C GLU A 82 44.56 -42.80 16.90
N LYS A 83 45.81 -42.32 16.70
CA LYS A 83 46.16 -40.92 16.98
C LYS A 83 45.74 -40.03 15.82
N ILE A 84 44.46 -39.71 15.77
CA ILE A 84 43.87 -38.81 14.78
C ILE A 84 43.23 -37.62 15.48
N GLU A 85 43.35 -36.45 14.88
CA GLU A 85 42.76 -35.21 15.39
C GLU A 85 41.94 -34.54 14.30
N GLN A 86 40.68 -34.23 14.59
CA GLN A 86 39.84 -33.44 13.68
C GLN A 86 40.34 -31.99 13.63
N ASP A 87 40.26 -31.37 12.45
CA ASP A 87 40.55 -29.96 12.23
C ASP A 87 39.81 -29.08 13.27
N PRO A 88 40.53 -28.17 13.96
CA PRO A 88 39.92 -27.30 14.97
C PRO A 88 39.09 -26.17 14.36
N ASP A 89 39.22 -25.89 13.05
CA ASP A 89 38.44 -24.87 12.37
C ASP A 89 36.97 -25.26 12.21
N VAL A 90 36.11 -24.24 12.11
CA VAL A 90 34.70 -24.38 11.77
C VAL A 90 34.41 -23.82 10.37
N LEU A 91 33.30 -24.25 9.77
CA LEU A 91 32.79 -23.74 8.52
C LEU A 91 32.22 -22.31 8.66
N ASP A 92 32.44 -21.50 7.64
CA ASP A 92 31.80 -20.20 7.42
C ASP A 92 30.28 -20.33 7.56
N THR A 93 29.63 -19.43 8.29
CA THR A 93 28.16 -19.50 8.52
C THR A 93 27.40 -19.56 7.20
N TRP A 94 27.83 -18.77 6.23
CA TRP A 94 27.28 -18.75 4.88
C TRP A 94 27.45 -20.07 4.10
N PHE A 95 28.32 -20.98 4.53
CA PHE A 95 28.40 -22.35 4.00
C PHE A 95 27.15 -23.14 4.35
N SER A 96 26.74 -23.12 5.61
CA SER A 96 25.49 -23.74 6.03
C SER A 96 24.26 -23.03 5.43
N SER A 97 24.24 -21.69 5.45
CA SER A 97 23.09 -20.92 4.93
C SER A 97 22.89 -21.07 3.42
N ALA A 98 23.94 -21.39 2.66
CA ALA A 98 23.84 -21.65 1.22
C ALA A 98 23.08 -22.94 0.90
N LEU A 99 22.94 -23.86 1.86
CA LEU A 99 22.24 -25.13 1.67
C LEU A 99 20.74 -25.03 1.99
N TRP A 100 20.28 -23.87 2.48
CA TRP A 100 18.91 -23.63 2.97
C TRP A 100 17.78 -24.12 2.04
N PRO A 101 17.83 -23.91 0.71
CA PRO A 101 16.70 -24.25 -0.17
C PRO A 101 16.34 -25.74 -0.21
N PHE A 102 17.24 -26.63 0.22
CA PHE A 102 17.06 -28.07 0.18
C PHE A 102 17.34 -28.74 1.53
N SER A 103 18.26 -28.21 2.34
CA SER A 103 18.58 -28.77 3.68
C SER A 103 17.42 -28.67 4.66
N THR A 104 16.54 -27.69 4.49
CA THR A 104 15.33 -27.53 5.32
C THR A 104 14.25 -28.57 5.04
N MET A 105 14.37 -29.28 3.91
CA MET A 105 13.40 -30.27 3.46
C MET A 105 13.91 -31.70 3.63
N GLY A 106 15.00 -31.91 4.36
CA GLY A 106 15.52 -33.24 4.69
C GLY A 106 16.68 -33.72 3.83
N TRP A 107 17.22 -32.90 2.93
CA TRP A 107 18.51 -33.19 2.28
C TRP A 107 19.60 -33.41 3.34
N PRO A 108 20.48 -34.42 3.20
CA PRO A 108 20.80 -35.17 1.97
C PRO A 108 19.86 -36.34 1.64
N GLU A 109 18.85 -36.62 2.46
CA GLU A 109 17.88 -37.67 2.16
C GLU A 109 16.88 -37.24 1.07
N ASN A 110 16.38 -38.21 0.31
CA ASN A 110 15.41 -38.00 -0.75
C ASN A 110 13.96 -38.05 -0.22
N THR A 111 13.62 -37.09 0.63
CA THR A 111 12.29 -36.98 1.26
C THR A 111 11.20 -36.60 0.26
N GLU A 112 9.93 -36.81 0.63
CA GLU A 112 8.80 -36.40 -0.21
C GLU A 112 8.64 -34.88 -0.22
N GLU A 113 8.95 -34.20 0.89
CA GLU A 113 8.96 -32.75 1.00
C GLU A 113 9.97 -32.13 0.03
N LEU A 114 11.19 -32.68 -0.05
CA LEU A 114 12.21 -32.19 -0.97
C LEU A 114 11.75 -32.34 -2.43
N LYS A 115 11.16 -33.48 -2.80
CA LYS A 115 10.62 -33.71 -4.16
C LYS A 115 9.46 -32.79 -4.51
N HIS A 116 8.65 -32.40 -3.52
CA HIS A 116 7.46 -31.60 -3.75
C HIS A 116 7.75 -30.10 -3.80
N PHE A 117 8.64 -29.60 -2.93
CA PHE A 117 8.85 -28.17 -2.71
C PHE A 117 10.15 -27.61 -3.32
N TYR A 118 11.01 -28.45 -3.89
CA TYR A 118 12.20 -28.02 -4.63
C TYR A 118 12.01 -28.25 -6.15
N PRO A 119 12.30 -27.25 -7.01
CA PRO A 119 12.77 -25.89 -6.69
C PRO A 119 11.70 -25.01 -6.05
N THR A 120 12.12 -24.05 -5.21
CA THR A 120 11.18 -23.10 -4.57
C THR A 120 10.68 -22.03 -5.54
N ALA A 121 9.51 -21.45 -5.30
CA ALA A 121 8.94 -20.44 -6.22
C ALA A 121 9.70 -19.11 -6.18
N VAL A 122 9.77 -18.45 -5.02
CA VAL A 122 10.31 -17.09 -4.86
C VAL A 122 11.19 -17.00 -3.62
N LEU A 123 12.43 -16.55 -3.79
CA LEU A 123 13.28 -16.12 -2.69
C LEU A 123 13.10 -14.62 -2.45
N VAL A 124 12.63 -14.24 -1.26
CA VAL A 124 12.47 -12.83 -0.87
C VAL A 124 13.60 -12.41 0.05
N THR A 125 14.37 -11.38 -0.31
CA THR A 125 15.48 -10.89 0.53
C THR A 125 15.90 -9.46 0.19
N ALA A 126 16.72 -8.85 1.04
CA ALA A 126 17.34 -7.56 0.77
C ALA A 126 18.59 -7.69 -0.13
N ARG A 127 18.93 -6.58 -0.79
CA ARG A 127 20.07 -6.51 -1.73
C ARG A 127 21.45 -6.72 -1.10
N ASP A 128 21.60 -6.53 0.21
CA ASP A 128 22.88 -6.56 0.91
C ASP A 128 23.46 -7.96 1.05
N ILE A 129 22.64 -9.00 0.91
CA ILE A 129 23.05 -10.40 0.99
C ILE A 129 22.91 -11.16 -0.34
N ILE A 130 22.78 -10.46 -1.47
CA ILE A 130 22.81 -11.08 -2.81
C ILE A 130 24.08 -11.93 -2.98
N PHE A 131 25.24 -11.39 -2.61
CA PHE A 131 26.52 -12.06 -2.81
C PHE A 131 26.79 -13.15 -1.76
N PHE A 132 26.40 -12.88 -0.52
CA PHE A 132 26.70 -13.77 0.60
C PHE A 132 25.73 -14.94 0.72
N TRP A 133 24.49 -14.78 0.24
CA TRP A 133 23.44 -15.77 0.42
C TRP A 133 22.82 -16.22 -0.90
N VAL A 134 22.19 -15.31 -1.66
CA VAL A 134 21.48 -15.65 -2.90
C VAL A 134 22.41 -16.40 -3.86
N ALA A 135 23.58 -15.82 -4.14
CA ALA A 135 24.52 -16.40 -5.06
C ALA A 135 25.04 -17.76 -4.62
N ARG A 136 25.21 -17.94 -3.30
CA ARG A 136 25.67 -19.20 -2.74
C ARG A 136 24.61 -20.28 -2.80
N MET A 137 23.35 -19.94 -2.56
CA MET A 137 22.23 -20.86 -2.77
C MET A 137 22.13 -21.30 -4.23
N ILE A 138 22.33 -20.38 -5.19
CA ILE A 138 22.27 -20.71 -6.62
C ILE A 138 23.34 -21.74 -6.98
N PHE A 139 24.62 -21.48 -6.69
CA PHE A 139 25.65 -22.42 -7.10
C PHE A 139 25.64 -23.72 -6.28
N MET A 140 25.22 -23.70 -5.01
CA MET A 140 25.09 -24.92 -4.21
C MET A 140 23.91 -25.78 -4.63
N GLY A 141 22.78 -25.17 -5.01
CA GLY A 141 21.65 -25.88 -5.59
C GLY A 141 22.03 -26.57 -6.89
N LEU A 142 22.67 -25.84 -7.80
CA LEU A 142 23.12 -26.41 -9.08
C LEU A 142 24.16 -27.51 -8.90
N GLU A 143 25.07 -27.38 -7.94
CA GLU A 143 26.09 -28.40 -7.67
C GLU A 143 25.52 -29.66 -7.01
N PHE A 144 24.74 -29.52 -5.94
CA PHE A 144 24.31 -30.66 -5.14
C PHE A 144 22.98 -31.27 -5.58
N MET A 145 22.10 -30.47 -6.19
CA MET A 145 20.78 -30.92 -6.66
C MET A 145 20.71 -31.06 -8.18
N GLY A 146 21.66 -30.46 -8.93
CA GLY A 146 21.62 -30.46 -10.40
C GLY A 146 20.53 -29.57 -11.00
N GLU A 147 19.87 -28.75 -10.19
CA GLU A 147 18.77 -27.86 -10.56
C GLU A 147 18.86 -26.52 -9.81
N LYS A 148 18.14 -25.50 -10.28
CA LYS A 148 18.08 -24.19 -9.62
C LYS A 148 17.38 -24.27 -8.26
N PRO A 149 17.79 -23.49 -7.24
CA PRO A 149 17.10 -23.50 -5.94
C PRO A 149 15.75 -22.77 -5.91
N PHE A 150 15.56 -21.81 -6.80
CA PHE A 150 14.35 -21.01 -6.91
C PHE A 150 14.12 -20.51 -8.34
N HIS A 151 12.86 -20.25 -8.70
CA HIS A 151 12.52 -19.63 -9.99
C HIS A 151 12.78 -18.12 -10.01
N GLU A 152 12.45 -17.42 -8.93
CA GLU A 152 12.54 -15.96 -8.87
C GLU A 152 13.21 -15.47 -7.57
N VAL A 153 13.92 -14.34 -7.67
CA VAL A 153 14.57 -13.65 -6.55
C VAL A 153 13.97 -12.26 -6.42
N LEU A 154 13.07 -12.09 -5.45
CA LEU A 154 12.46 -10.82 -5.11
C LEU A 154 13.36 -10.03 -4.16
N ILE A 155 14.00 -9.00 -4.68
CA ILE A 155 14.87 -8.10 -3.93
C ILE A 155 14.11 -6.87 -3.47
N HIS A 156 13.92 -6.76 -2.15
CA HIS A 156 13.40 -5.55 -1.52
C HIS A 156 14.53 -4.61 -1.08
N GLY A 157 14.19 -3.33 -0.86
CA GLY A 157 15.13 -2.37 -0.26
C GLY A 157 15.21 -2.51 1.26
N LEU A 158 16.04 -1.69 1.88
CA LEU A 158 16.23 -1.67 3.32
C LEU A 158 15.23 -0.71 3.98
N VAL A 159 14.85 -1.04 5.21
CA VAL A 159 14.23 -0.07 6.12
C VAL A 159 15.34 0.77 6.74
N LEU A 160 15.24 2.07 6.57
CA LEU A 160 16.15 3.08 7.09
C LEU A 160 15.47 3.84 8.22
N ASP A 161 16.26 4.41 9.13
CA ASP A 161 15.74 5.35 10.12
C ASP A 161 15.15 6.61 9.45
N LYS A 162 14.55 7.49 10.27
CA LYS A 162 13.95 8.75 9.80
C LYS A 162 14.93 9.66 9.04
N ASP A 163 16.24 9.55 9.33
CA ASP A 163 17.30 10.36 8.74
C ASP A 163 17.94 9.67 7.51
N GLY A 164 17.47 8.48 7.13
CA GLY A 164 17.96 7.71 5.99
C GLY A 164 19.20 6.85 6.27
N LYS A 165 19.52 6.57 7.54
CA LYS A 165 20.62 5.69 7.93
C LYS A 165 20.12 4.23 8.03
N LYS A 166 20.98 3.29 7.62
CA LYS A 166 20.71 1.85 7.76
C LYS A 166 20.55 1.47 9.23
N MET A 167 19.41 0.85 9.55
CA MET A 167 19.19 0.21 10.85
C MET A 167 20.15 -0.96 11.02
N SER A 168 20.91 -1.00 12.13
CA SER A 168 21.87 -2.07 12.40
C SER A 168 22.18 -2.19 13.88
N LYS A 169 22.52 -3.41 14.34
CA LYS A 169 22.94 -3.63 15.73
C LYS A 169 24.17 -2.79 16.13
N SER A 170 25.05 -2.47 15.19
CA SER A 170 26.22 -1.59 15.40
C SER A 170 25.87 -0.11 15.59
N ARG A 171 24.63 0.30 15.31
CA ARG A 171 24.12 1.68 15.42
C ARG A 171 22.79 1.66 16.18
N PRO A 172 22.81 1.40 17.49
CA PRO A 172 21.60 1.23 18.30
C PRO A 172 20.67 2.44 18.23
N GLU A 173 21.20 3.65 18.01
CA GLU A 173 20.44 4.88 17.84
C GLU A 173 19.54 4.90 16.59
N THR A 174 19.82 4.03 15.62
CA THR A 174 19.03 3.88 14.39
C THR A 174 17.97 2.78 14.48
N ASN A 175 18.06 1.93 15.52
CA ASN A 175 17.21 0.76 15.62
C ASN A 175 15.85 1.11 16.21
N ILE A 176 14.82 0.48 15.67
CA ILE A 176 13.46 0.53 16.17
C ILE A 176 13.04 -0.92 16.36
N ASP A 177 12.68 -1.30 17.58
CA ASP A 177 12.18 -2.64 17.84
C ASP A 177 10.77 -2.77 17.23
N PRO A 178 10.52 -3.70 16.31
CA PRO A 178 9.18 -3.91 15.76
C PRO A 178 8.16 -4.25 16.85
N LEU A 179 8.55 -4.87 17.97
CA LEU A 179 7.64 -5.20 19.07
C LEU A 179 7.13 -3.95 19.78
N ASP A 180 7.99 -2.95 20.04
CA ASP A 180 7.57 -1.67 20.63
C ASP A 180 6.53 -0.97 19.74
N VAL A 181 6.71 -1.09 18.42
CA VAL A 181 5.78 -0.53 17.44
C VAL A 181 4.46 -1.32 17.42
N ILE A 182 4.53 -2.64 17.47
CA ILE A 182 3.36 -3.52 17.52
C ILE A 182 2.54 -3.26 18.79
N ASP A 183 3.17 -3.15 19.95
CA ASP A 183 2.49 -2.91 21.22
C ASP A 183 1.76 -1.56 21.22
N LYS A 184 2.33 -0.55 20.55
CA LYS A 184 1.75 0.80 20.48
C LYS A 184 0.70 0.97 19.38
N TYR A 185 0.89 0.32 18.23
CA TYR A 185 0.11 0.60 17.00
C TYR A 185 -0.65 -0.60 16.44
N GLY A 186 -0.32 -1.80 16.87
CA GLY A 186 -0.84 -3.07 16.35
C GLY A 186 -0.02 -3.64 15.20
N THR A 187 -0.06 -4.97 15.07
CA THR A 187 0.68 -5.72 14.03
C THR A 187 0.25 -5.36 12.61
N ASP A 188 -1.05 -5.26 12.36
CA ASP A 188 -1.57 -4.91 11.04
C ASP A 188 -1.13 -3.52 10.59
N THR A 189 -1.11 -2.57 11.52
CA THR A 189 -0.66 -1.20 11.26
C THR A 189 0.81 -1.20 10.84
N LEU A 190 1.68 -1.95 11.54
CA LEU A 190 3.09 -2.06 11.16
C LEU A 190 3.25 -2.75 9.79
N ARG A 191 2.58 -3.88 9.56
CA ARG A 191 2.64 -4.62 8.29
C ARG A 191 2.23 -3.74 7.11
N PHE A 192 1.09 -3.08 7.22
CA PHE A 192 0.58 -2.20 6.15
C PHE A 192 1.46 -0.95 5.96
N THR A 193 2.06 -0.42 7.03
CA THR A 193 3.05 0.67 6.94
C THR A 193 4.30 0.29 6.16
N LEU A 194 4.79 -0.94 6.36
CA LEU A 194 5.98 -1.45 5.67
C LEU A 194 5.70 -1.79 4.21
N ALA A 195 4.47 -2.16 3.87
CA ALA A 195 4.05 -2.45 2.50
C ALA A 195 3.78 -1.17 1.69
N THR A 196 3.02 -0.22 2.24
CA THR A 196 2.60 1.01 1.54
C THR A 196 3.77 1.89 1.14
N GLY A 197 3.63 2.62 0.03
CA GLY A 197 4.62 3.63 -0.38
C GLY A 197 6.04 3.10 -0.65
N THR A 198 6.18 1.77 -0.86
CA THR A 198 7.45 1.16 -1.24
C THR A 198 7.44 0.79 -2.72
N ALA A 199 8.35 1.39 -3.48
CA ALA A 199 8.62 0.92 -4.83
C ALA A 199 9.56 -0.29 -4.77
N LEU A 200 9.36 -1.24 -5.68
CA LEU A 200 10.09 -2.50 -5.71
C LEU A 200 11.62 -2.28 -5.70
N GLY A 201 12.29 -2.88 -4.71
CA GLY A 201 13.74 -2.79 -4.53
C GLY A 201 14.28 -1.42 -4.07
N GLN A 202 13.42 -0.46 -3.70
CA GLN A 202 13.82 0.83 -3.14
C GLN A 202 13.83 0.81 -1.61
N ASP A 203 14.73 1.58 -1.01
CA ASP A 203 14.75 1.76 0.43
C ASP A 203 13.55 2.60 0.89
N GLN A 204 13.08 2.31 2.10
CA GLN A 204 12.05 3.12 2.75
C GLN A 204 12.57 3.70 4.06
N ARG A 205 12.24 4.96 4.32
CA ARG A 205 12.49 5.58 5.61
C ARG A 205 11.32 5.29 6.54
N PHE A 206 11.63 4.81 7.74
CA PHE A 206 10.64 4.61 8.78
C PHE A 206 10.32 5.94 9.46
N GLN A 207 9.08 6.39 9.31
CA GLN A 207 8.57 7.66 9.86
C GLN A 207 7.36 7.36 10.74
N LEU A 208 7.34 7.93 11.95
CA LEU A 208 6.25 7.70 12.90
C LEU A 208 4.95 8.35 12.42
N GLU A 209 5.03 9.44 11.68
CA GLU A 209 3.86 10.12 11.12
C GLU A 209 3.13 9.23 10.12
N LYS A 210 3.87 8.41 9.36
CA LYS A 210 3.31 7.42 8.44
C LYS A 210 2.55 6.34 9.21
N ILE A 211 3.09 5.85 10.32
CA ILE A 211 2.41 4.81 11.11
C ILE A 211 1.15 5.34 11.78
N ASP A 212 1.15 6.60 12.25
CA ASP A 212 -0.05 7.25 12.79
C ASP A 212 -1.17 7.32 11.73
N GLY A 213 -0.81 7.65 10.48
CA GLY A 213 -1.74 7.64 9.34
C GLY A 213 -2.34 6.26 9.08
N ILE A 214 -1.51 5.22 9.06
CA ILE A 214 -1.99 3.84 8.86
C ILE A 214 -2.81 3.33 10.05
N ARG A 215 -2.48 3.72 11.29
CA ARG A 215 -3.32 3.40 12.45
C ARG A 215 -4.72 4.00 12.29
N ASN A 216 -4.81 5.23 11.78
CA ASN A 216 -6.09 5.87 11.52
C ASN A 216 -6.87 5.14 10.40
N PHE A 217 -6.17 4.56 9.43
CA PHE A 217 -6.78 3.68 8.42
C PHE A 217 -7.34 2.39 9.02
N SER A 218 -6.59 1.72 9.90
CA SER A 218 -7.10 0.57 10.67
C SER A 218 -8.39 0.95 11.43
N ASN A 219 -8.40 2.11 12.09
CA ASN A 219 -9.59 2.63 12.77
C ASN A 219 -10.74 2.96 11.81
N LYS A 220 -10.45 3.47 10.60
CA LYS A 220 -11.47 3.76 9.58
C LYS A 220 -12.15 2.47 9.13
N ILE A 221 -11.38 1.39 8.89
CA ILE A 221 -11.91 0.06 8.56
C ILE A 221 -12.78 -0.48 9.69
N TRP A 222 -12.31 -0.37 10.94
CA TRP A 222 -13.09 -0.79 12.12
C TRP A 222 -14.42 -0.03 12.24
N ASN A 223 -14.40 1.29 12.02
CA ASN A 223 -15.60 2.11 12.05
C ASN A 223 -16.57 1.78 10.92
N ALA A 224 -16.07 1.45 9.72
CA ALA A 224 -16.88 0.96 8.61
C ALA A 224 -17.56 -0.37 8.98
N ALA A 225 -16.82 -1.33 9.56
CA ALA A 225 -17.37 -2.59 10.03
C ALA A 225 -18.47 -2.37 11.07
N ARG A 226 -18.22 -1.55 12.08
CA ARG A 226 -19.21 -1.22 13.11
C ARG A 226 -20.47 -0.59 12.50
N PHE A 227 -20.32 0.35 11.57
CA PHE A 227 -21.45 0.96 10.87
C PHE A 227 -22.29 -0.07 10.13
N ILE A 228 -21.63 -0.98 9.40
CA ILE A 228 -22.32 -2.05 8.65
C ILE A 228 -23.05 -2.96 9.63
N LEU A 229 -22.38 -3.51 10.64
CA LEU A 229 -22.97 -4.43 11.62
C LEU A 229 -24.19 -3.83 12.34
N MET A 230 -24.10 -2.56 12.76
CA MET A 230 -25.24 -1.85 13.37
C MET A 230 -26.45 -1.70 12.45
N ASN A 231 -26.26 -1.83 11.14
CA ASN A 231 -27.33 -1.76 10.15
C ASN A 231 -27.76 -3.15 9.64
N LEU A 232 -27.35 -4.25 10.28
CA LEU A 232 -27.71 -5.62 9.89
C LEU A 232 -28.61 -6.34 10.92
N GLU A 233 -29.17 -5.64 11.92
CA GLU A 233 -30.03 -6.27 12.94
C GLU A 233 -31.26 -7.00 12.33
N ASP A 234 -31.83 -6.44 11.27
CA ASP A 234 -32.95 -6.98 10.50
C ASP A 234 -32.52 -7.76 9.24
N TYR A 235 -31.21 -7.92 9.03
CA TYR A 235 -30.69 -8.64 7.87
C TYR A 235 -30.78 -10.15 8.10
N PRO A 236 -31.46 -10.91 7.23
CA PRO A 236 -31.50 -12.36 7.35
C PRO A 236 -30.08 -12.90 7.18
N VAL A 237 -29.66 -13.78 8.10
CA VAL A 237 -28.36 -14.46 7.98
C VAL A 237 -28.44 -15.40 6.78
N GLU A 238 -28.06 -14.89 5.61
CA GLU A 238 -27.96 -15.69 4.40
C GLU A 238 -26.72 -16.58 4.48
N GLN A 239 -26.95 -17.85 4.78
CA GLN A 239 -25.95 -18.91 4.61
C GLN A 239 -25.83 -19.24 3.12
N GLY A 240 -25.32 -18.29 2.33
CA GLY A 240 -25.38 -18.37 0.86
C GLY A 240 -24.48 -17.37 0.14
N GLU A 241 -24.29 -17.60 -1.16
CA GLU A 241 -23.80 -16.56 -2.05
C GLU A 241 -24.86 -15.46 -2.16
N ILE A 242 -24.46 -14.21 -1.90
CA ILE A 242 -25.36 -13.05 -2.01
C ILE A 242 -25.66 -12.81 -3.49
N LYS A 243 -26.90 -13.11 -3.87
CA LYS A 243 -27.45 -12.86 -5.21
C LYS A 243 -28.14 -11.50 -5.23
N LEU A 244 -27.50 -10.56 -5.91
CA LEU A 244 -28.04 -9.22 -6.11
C LEU A 244 -29.03 -9.24 -7.26
N ASP A 245 -30.19 -8.61 -7.08
CA ASP A 245 -31.16 -8.34 -8.14
C ASP A 245 -30.74 -7.03 -8.84
N PRO A 246 -30.26 -7.06 -10.10
CA PRO A 246 -29.80 -5.86 -10.79
C PRO A 246 -30.89 -4.79 -10.91
N ALA A 247 -32.16 -5.18 -10.91
CA ALA A 247 -33.28 -4.26 -11.04
C ALA A 247 -33.54 -3.42 -9.79
N THR A 248 -32.94 -3.77 -8.64
CA THR A 248 -33.09 -3.01 -7.38
C THR A 248 -31.86 -2.27 -6.92
N LEU A 249 -30.75 -2.41 -7.64
CA LEU A 249 -29.52 -1.69 -7.35
C LEU A 249 -29.72 -0.19 -7.60
N SER A 250 -29.35 0.62 -6.62
CA SER A 250 -29.26 2.07 -6.81
C SER A 250 -28.05 2.44 -7.67
N LEU A 251 -27.96 3.70 -8.12
CA LEU A 251 -26.77 4.18 -8.84
C LEU A 251 -25.50 3.97 -8.00
N ALA A 252 -25.55 4.24 -6.70
CA ALA A 252 -24.42 4.06 -5.79
C ALA A 252 -24.00 2.59 -5.66
N ASP A 253 -24.97 1.66 -5.64
CA ASP A 253 -24.70 0.22 -5.58
C ASP A 253 -24.01 -0.27 -6.85
N ARG A 254 -24.54 0.09 -8.03
CA ARG A 254 -23.93 -0.27 -9.32
C ARG A 254 -22.51 0.30 -9.43
N TYR A 255 -22.32 1.55 -9.02
CA TYR A 255 -21.01 2.20 -8.99
C TYR A 255 -20.00 1.43 -8.16
N ILE A 256 -20.31 1.12 -6.88
CA ILE A 256 -19.33 0.50 -6.00
C ILE A 256 -19.01 -0.94 -6.42
N ILE A 257 -20.00 -1.66 -6.96
CA ILE A 257 -19.81 -3.02 -7.50
C ILE A 257 -18.87 -2.98 -8.71
N SER A 258 -19.09 -2.05 -9.65
CA SER A 258 -18.25 -1.87 -10.83
C SER A 258 -16.82 -1.49 -10.43
N ARG A 259 -16.66 -0.54 -9.50
CA ARG A 259 -15.35 -0.13 -8.98
C ARG A 259 -14.60 -1.27 -8.31
N LEU A 260 -15.30 -2.09 -7.52
CA LEU A 260 -14.72 -3.27 -6.89
C LEU A 260 -14.16 -4.26 -7.92
N GLN A 261 -14.84 -4.49 -9.05
CA GLN A 261 -14.31 -5.38 -10.09
C GLN A 261 -13.00 -4.87 -10.69
N ARG A 262 -12.91 -3.56 -10.94
CA ARG A 262 -11.66 -2.93 -11.41
C ARG A 262 -10.55 -3.08 -10.38
N VAL A 263 -10.85 -2.85 -9.10
CA VAL A 263 -9.89 -3.02 -8.00
C VAL A 263 -9.43 -4.47 -7.88
N ILE A 264 -10.31 -5.46 -8.03
CA ILE A 264 -9.95 -6.89 -8.00
C ILE A 264 -9.01 -7.24 -9.17
N ALA A 265 -9.32 -6.76 -10.38
CA ALA A 265 -8.50 -6.99 -11.57
C ALA A 265 -7.11 -6.35 -11.41
N GLU A 266 -7.06 -5.07 -11.02
CA GLU A 266 -5.81 -4.34 -10.78
C GLU A 266 -5.00 -4.96 -9.64
N ALA A 267 -5.66 -5.41 -8.57
CA ALA A 267 -5.01 -6.04 -7.44
C ALA A 267 -4.33 -7.36 -7.81
N SER A 268 -5.03 -8.20 -8.58
CA SER A 268 -4.48 -9.46 -9.11
C SER A 268 -3.26 -9.20 -9.99
N MET A 269 -3.35 -8.24 -10.91
CA MET A 269 -2.22 -7.86 -11.77
C MET A 269 -1.01 -7.31 -11.00
N MET A 270 -1.25 -6.54 -9.94
CA MET A 270 -0.18 -6.01 -9.08
C MET A 270 0.48 -7.12 -8.27
N LEU A 271 -0.29 -8.11 -7.79
CA LEU A 271 0.23 -9.26 -7.07
C LEU A 271 1.12 -10.13 -7.98
N ASP A 272 0.67 -10.41 -9.21
CA ASP A 272 1.41 -11.20 -10.21
C ASP A 272 2.79 -10.60 -10.56
N ARG A 273 2.93 -9.27 -10.45
CA ARG A 273 4.18 -8.55 -10.72
C ARG A 273 4.96 -8.15 -9.47
N TYR A 274 4.57 -8.64 -8.29
CA TYR A 274 5.15 -8.29 -6.99
C TYR A 274 5.08 -6.80 -6.61
N ASP A 275 4.16 -6.03 -7.19
CA ASP A 275 3.92 -4.63 -6.84
C ASP A 275 3.05 -4.52 -5.58
N LEU A 276 3.58 -5.05 -4.47
CA LEU A 276 2.88 -5.11 -3.20
C LEU A 276 2.64 -3.72 -2.60
N GLY A 277 3.49 -2.76 -2.90
CA GLY A 277 3.32 -1.36 -2.47
C GLY A 277 2.25 -0.63 -3.26
N GLY A 278 2.20 -0.82 -4.59
CA GLY A 278 1.12 -0.33 -5.43
C GLY A 278 -0.24 -0.91 -5.03
N LEU A 279 -0.29 -2.22 -4.78
CA LEU A 279 -1.50 -2.90 -4.30
C LEU A 279 -1.99 -2.34 -2.96
N ALA A 280 -1.10 -2.15 -1.99
CA ALA A 280 -1.47 -1.58 -0.69
C ALA A 280 -2.07 -0.16 -0.85
N ASN A 281 -1.50 0.67 -1.72
CA ASN A 281 -2.03 2.01 -2.00
C ASN A 281 -3.40 1.95 -2.71
N LEU A 282 -3.55 1.06 -3.70
CA LEU A 282 -4.83 0.84 -4.39
C LEU A 282 -5.94 0.47 -3.40
N LEU A 283 -5.66 -0.46 -2.48
CA LEU A 283 -6.62 -0.86 -1.44
C LEU A 283 -6.92 0.28 -0.47
N TYR A 284 -5.90 1.03 -0.04
CA TYR A 284 -6.09 2.21 0.79
C TYR A 284 -7.06 3.21 0.13
N ASP A 285 -6.79 3.56 -1.13
CA ASP A 285 -7.58 4.54 -1.87
C ASP A 285 -9.01 4.06 -2.11
N PHE A 286 -9.21 2.81 -2.51
CA PHE A 286 -10.54 2.26 -2.70
C PHE A 286 -11.33 2.23 -1.38
N ILE A 287 -10.74 1.71 -0.30
CA ILE A 287 -11.43 1.55 0.98
C ILE A 287 -11.76 2.91 1.59
N TRP A 288 -10.79 3.84 1.61
CA TRP A 288 -10.99 5.14 2.23
C TRP A 288 -11.79 6.06 1.33
N ASN A 289 -11.30 6.33 0.12
CA ASN A 289 -11.74 7.44 -0.71
C ASN A 289 -12.95 7.10 -1.59
N GLU A 290 -13.27 5.81 -1.80
CA GLU A 290 -14.43 5.38 -2.59
C GLU A 290 -15.50 4.72 -1.72
N PHE A 291 -15.12 3.67 -0.98
CA PHE A 291 -16.07 2.91 -0.17
C PHE A 291 -16.55 3.71 1.05
N CYS A 292 -15.63 4.18 1.89
CA CYS A 292 -16.02 4.86 3.12
C CYS A 292 -16.53 6.29 2.88
N ASP A 293 -15.81 7.09 2.10
CA ASP A 293 -16.12 8.52 1.95
C ASP A 293 -17.33 8.79 1.04
N TRP A 294 -17.68 7.84 0.16
CA TRP A 294 -18.84 7.97 -0.72
C TRP A 294 -19.88 6.89 -0.53
N TYR A 295 -19.54 5.62 -0.76
CA TYR A 295 -20.56 4.58 -0.80
C TYR A 295 -21.29 4.40 0.54
N ILE A 296 -20.56 4.35 1.65
CA ILE A 296 -21.17 4.33 3.00
C ILE A 296 -22.09 5.54 3.22
N GLU A 297 -21.66 6.74 2.84
CA GLU A 297 -22.46 7.96 2.99
C GLU A 297 -23.74 7.93 2.13
N MET A 298 -23.67 7.35 0.93
CA MET A 298 -24.82 7.17 0.02
C MET A 298 -25.75 6.04 0.46
N ALA A 299 -25.22 5.03 1.15
CA ALA A 299 -26.01 3.94 1.69
C ALA A 299 -26.86 4.40 2.89
N LYS A 300 -26.38 5.33 3.72
CA LYS A 300 -27.09 5.85 4.91
C LYS A 300 -28.57 6.21 4.68
N PRO A 301 -28.96 7.03 3.69
CA PRO A 301 -30.37 7.37 3.48
C PRO A 301 -31.20 6.16 3.05
N LEU A 302 -30.65 5.25 2.25
CA LEU A 302 -31.34 4.03 1.81
C LEU A 302 -31.52 3.04 2.98
N LEU A 303 -30.53 2.95 3.87
CA LEU A 303 -30.64 2.17 5.09
C LEU A 303 -31.73 2.73 6.03
N LYS A 304 -32.06 4.02 6.01
CA LYS A 304 -33.19 4.53 6.81
C LYS A 304 -34.58 4.18 6.24
N THR A 305 -34.65 3.63 5.02
CA THR A 305 -35.91 3.19 4.42
C THR A 305 -36.28 1.77 4.87
N GLU A 306 -37.51 1.33 4.57
CA GLU A 306 -37.94 -0.04 4.82
C GLU A 306 -38.06 -0.84 3.51
N GLY A 307 -38.08 -2.17 3.62
CA GLY A 307 -38.36 -3.08 2.51
C GLY A 307 -37.19 -3.30 1.56
N LYS A 308 -37.49 -3.54 0.28
CA LYS A 308 -36.54 -4.10 -0.70
C LYS A 308 -35.30 -3.23 -0.92
N LYS A 309 -35.43 -1.89 -0.88
CA LYS A 309 -34.30 -0.96 -1.08
C LYS A 309 -33.25 -1.04 0.03
N ARG A 310 -33.69 -1.04 1.30
CA ARG A 310 -32.81 -1.21 2.46
C ARG A 310 -32.11 -2.56 2.38
N TYR A 311 -32.86 -3.62 2.14
CA TYR A 311 -32.32 -4.97 2.04
C TYR A 311 -31.28 -5.13 0.92
N THR A 312 -31.55 -4.61 -0.29
CA THR A 312 -30.55 -4.60 -1.37
C THR A 312 -29.28 -3.82 -0.96
N THR A 313 -29.42 -2.67 -0.30
CA THR A 313 -28.25 -1.90 0.18
C THR A 313 -27.44 -2.69 1.21
N GLN A 314 -28.10 -3.39 2.14
CA GLN A 314 -27.44 -4.27 3.11
C GLN A 314 -26.67 -5.40 2.42
N GLN A 315 -27.28 -6.05 1.43
CA GLN A 315 -26.63 -7.11 0.64
C GLN A 315 -25.36 -6.60 -0.05
N VAL A 316 -25.42 -5.42 -0.68
CA VAL A 316 -24.27 -4.83 -1.37
C VAL A 316 -23.17 -4.45 -0.38
N LEU A 317 -23.51 -3.81 0.75
CA LEU A 317 -22.53 -3.50 1.82
C LEU A 317 -21.81 -4.76 2.32
N VAL A 318 -22.56 -5.83 2.62
CA VAL A 318 -21.96 -7.09 3.08
C VAL A 318 -21.08 -7.72 2.01
N LYS A 319 -21.57 -7.81 0.76
CA LYS A 319 -20.82 -8.43 -0.35
C LYS A 319 -19.52 -7.69 -0.64
N VAL A 320 -19.58 -6.37 -0.80
CA VAL A 320 -18.41 -5.52 -1.08
C VAL A 320 -17.43 -5.56 0.08
N PHE A 321 -17.89 -5.37 1.31
CA PHE A 321 -17.01 -5.28 2.47
C PHE A 321 -16.33 -6.61 2.80
N ARG A 322 -17.00 -7.75 2.57
CA ARG A 322 -16.35 -9.07 2.67
C ARG A 322 -15.23 -9.25 1.65
N GLN A 323 -15.43 -8.84 0.40
CA GLN A 323 -14.38 -8.89 -0.62
C GLN A 323 -13.21 -7.95 -0.29
N ILE A 324 -13.50 -6.77 0.29
CA ILE A 324 -12.47 -5.88 0.85
C ILE A 324 -11.64 -6.60 1.91
N MET A 325 -12.26 -7.33 2.85
CA MET A 325 -11.52 -8.09 3.87
C MET A 325 -10.60 -9.13 3.26
N VAL A 326 -11.07 -9.88 2.24
CA VAL A 326 -10.23 -10.88 1.54
C VAL A 326 -9.04 -10.22 0.86
N LEU A 327 -9.25 -9.12 0.12
CA LEU A 327 -8.19 -8.40 -0.58
C LEU A 327 -7.15 -7.80 0.38
N LEU A 328 -7.60 -7.32 1.55
CA LEU A 328 -6.75 -6.67 2.53
C LEU A 328 -6.02 -7.67 3.46
N HIS A 329 -6.54 -8.89 3.59
CA HIS A 329 -6.04 -9.90 4.52
C HIS A 329 -4.53 -10.21 4.43
N PRO A 330 -3.91 -10.30 3.24
CA PRO A 330 -2.46 -10.52 3.15
C PRO A 330 -1.63 -9.44 3.86
N TYR A 331 -2.16 -8.23 3.98
CA TYR A 331 -1.50 -7.12 4.65
C TYR A 331 -1.89 -6.97 6.11
N MET A 332 -3.19 -7.08 6.42
CA MET A 332 -3.76 -6.79 7.74
C MET A 332 -4.54 -8.00 8.28
N PRO A 333 -3.89 -9.14 8.55
CA PRO A 333 -4.57 -10.40 8.82
C PRO A 333 -5.44 -10.41 10.07
N PHE A 334 -5.11 -9.65 11.12
CA PHE A 334 -5.82 -9.76 12.40
C PHE A 334 -7.16 -9.03 12.36
N ILE A 335 -7.18 -7.76 11.96
CA ILE A 335 -8.39 -6.94 11.88
C ILE A 335 -9.34 -7.46 10.81
N THR A 336 -8.81 -7.96 9.69
CA THR A 336 -9.63 -8.49 8.61
C THR A 336 -10.28 -9.82 8.99
N GLU A 337 -9.59 -10.71 9.70
CA GLU A 337 -10.18 -11.93 10.25
C GLU A 337 -11.31 -11.59 11.24
N GLU A 338 -11.04 -10.75 12.24
CA GLU A 338 -12.04 -10.37 13.26
C GLU A 338 -13.30 -9.78 12.62
N ILE A 339 -13.13 -8.85 11.67
CA ILE A 339 -14.26 -8.22 10.98
C ILE A 339 -15.00 -9.22 10.09
N TRP A 340 -14.27 -10.04 9.34
CA TRP A 340 -14.89 -11.01 8.42
C TRP A 340 -15.72 -12.04 9.18
N GLN A 341 -15.24 -12.50 10.34
CA GLN A 341 -15.98 -13.39 11.25
C GLN A 341 -17.26 -12.74 11.80
N ALA A 342 -17.23 -11.44 12.08
CA ALA A 342 -18.40 -10.73 12.58
C ALA A 342 -19.47 -10.47 11.51
N LEU A 343 -19.09 -10.41 10.22
CA LEU A 343 -20.02 -10.22 9.11
C LEU A 343 -20.74 -11.52 8.75
N PRO A 344 -21.93 -11.47 8.11
CA PRO A 344 -22.55 -12.66 7.52
C PRO A 344 -21.63 -13.31 6.47
N HIS A 345 -21.02 -14.45 6.83
CA HIS A 345 -19.98 -15.10 6.02
C HIS A 345 -20.19 -16.60 5.82
N GLN A 346 -19.33 -17.19 4.99
CA GLN A 346 -19.22 -18.65 4.77
C GLN A 346 -17.76 -19.07 4.87
N GLY A 347 -17.51 -20.18 5.57
CA GLY A 347 -16.17 -20.69 5.82
C GLY A 347 -15.72 -20.44 7.26
N GLU A 348 -14.63 -21.08 7.66
CA GLU A 348 -14.14 -21.04 9.05
C GLU A 348 -13.22 -19.85 9.33
N THR A 349 -12.54 -19.33 8.30
CA THR A 349 -11.55 -18.24 8.39
C THR A 349 -11.38 -17.57 7.04
N VAL A 350 -11.09 -16.26 7.03
CA VAL A 350 -10.79 -15.54 5.78
C VAL A 350 -9.49 -16.05 5.14
N MET A 351 -8.59 -16.68 5.89
CA MET A 351 -7.36 -17.30 5.37
C MET A 351 -7.63 -18.39 4.33
N LEU A 352 -8.80 -19.05 4.41
CA LEU A 352 -9.21 -20.10 3.48
C LEU A 352 -10.16 -19.57 2.38
N ALA A 353 -10.49 -18.28 2.41
CA ALA A 353 -11.33 -17.68 1.38
C ALA A 353 -10.57 -17.61 0.05
N HIS A 354 -11.30 -17.84 -1.05
CA HIS A 354 -10.73 -17.69 -2.38
C HIS A 354 -10.42 -16.23 -2.68
N TRP A 355 -9.25 -15.98 -3.28
CA TRP A 355 -8.95 -14.68 -3.87
C TRP A 355 -10.04 -14.34 -4.91
N PRO A 356 -10.65 -13.15 -4.83
CA PRO A 356 -11.75 -12.82 -5.72
C PRO A 356 -11.27 -12.71 -7.17
N ALA A 357 -12.08 -13.22 -8.10
CA ALA A 357 -11.90 -12.98 -9.53
C ALA A 357 -12.80 -11.83 -9.97
N ALA A 358 -12.28 -10.93 -10.82
CA ALA A 358 -13.08 -9.86 -11.38
C ALA A 358 -14.12 -10.43 -12.35
N ASP A 359 -15.35 -9.93 -12.27
CA ASP A 359 -16.45 -10.28 -13.16
C ASP A 359 -16.77 -9.11 -14.09
N ASP A 360 -16.42 -9.24 -15.36
CA ASP A 360 -16.66 -8.23 -16.38
C ASP A 360 -18.16 -7.93 -16.59
N GLN A 361 -19.06 -8.84 -16.21
CA GLN A 361 -20.51 -8.61 -16.30
C GLN A 361 -21.03 -7.62 -15.24
N LEU A 362 -20.25 -7.40 -14.17
CA LEU A 362 -20.56 -6.47 -13.09
C LEU A 362 -19.93 -5.08 -13.33
N LEU A 363 -19.18 -4.88 -14.42
CA LEU A 363 -18.70 -3.57 -14.83
C LEU A 363 -19.85 -2.73 -15.39
N ASP A 364 -20.01 -1.51 -14.87
CA ASP A 364 -21.00 -0.54 -15.32
C ASP A 364 -20.32 0.84 -15.51
N PRO A 365 -19.67 1.07 -16.67
CA PRO A 365 -19.03 2.35 -16.97
C PRO A 365 -20.00 3.53 -16.99
N LEU A 366 -21.29 3.28 -17.26
CA LEU A 366 -22.31 4.31 -17.23
C LEU A 366 -22.59 4.73 -15.78
N ALA A 367 -22.80 3.78 -14.87
CA ALA A 367 -22.96 4.08 -13.45
C ALA A 367 -21.72 4.80 -12.89
N GLU A 368 -20.51 4.41 -13.29
CA GLU A 368 -19.28 5.12 -12.91
C GLU A 368 -19.28 6.59 -13.37
N LYS A 369 -19.70 6.86 -14.62
CA LYS A 369 -19.78 8.21 -15.16
C LYS A 369 -20.88 9.04 -14.49
N GLU A 370 -22.07 8.47 -14.32
CA GLU A 370 -23.22 9.13 -13.68
C GLU A 370 -22.93 9.45 -12.20
N MET A 371 -22.34 8.50 -11.48
CA MET A 371 -21.96 8.68 -10.09
C MET A 371 -20.82 9.69 -9.96
N GLY A 372 -19.84 9.66 -10.88
CA GLY A 372 -18.76 10.65 -10.97
C GLY A 372 -19.28 12.08 -11.09
N LEU A 373 -20.30 12.31 -11.93
CA LEU A 373 -20.98 13.62 -12.03
C LEU A 373 -21.54 14.07 -10.68
N ILE A 374 -22.29 13.22 -9.98
CA ILE A 374 -22.88 13.54 -8.68
C ILE A 374 -21.80 13.83 -7.64
N MET A 375 -20.69 13.08 -7.62
CA MET A 375 -19.55 13.32 -6.75
C MET A 375 -18.87 14.67 -7.05
N ASN A 376 -18.67 15.00 -8.32
CA ASN A 376 -18.05 16.25 -8.75
C ASN A 376 -18.93 17.46 -8.43
N ILE A 377 -20.24 17.36 -8.64
CA ILE A 377 -21.22 18.37 -8.22
C ILE A 377 -21.21 18.55 -6.70
N THR A 378 -21.17 17.46 -5.94
CA THR A 378 -21.08 17.50 -4.48
C THR A 378 -19.82 18.25 -4.03
N ARG A 379 -18.66 17.94 -4.62
CA ARG A 379 -17.39 18.64 -4.35
C ARG A 379 -17.48 20.12 -4.70
N ALA A 380 -18.04 20.46 -5.86
CA ALA A 380 -18.22 21.86 -6.27
C ALA A 380 -19.10 22.63 -5.28
N ILE A 381 -20.24 22.08 -4.87
CA ILE A 381 -21.11 22.72 -3.87
C ILE A 381 -20.40 22.88 -2.52
N ARG A 382 -19.69 21.85 -2.04
CA ARG A 382 -18.91 21.93 -0.79
C ARG A 382 -17.83 23.01 -0.87
N ASN A 383 -17.15 23.13 -2.00
CA ASN A 383 -16.14 24.16 -2.24
C ASN A 383 -16.79 25.55 -2.20
N ILE A 384 -17.86 25.79 -2.97
CA ILE A 384 -18.58 27.08 -2.96
C ILE A 384 -19.03 27.45 -1.54
N ARG A 385 -19.51 26.48 -0.75
CA ARG A 385 -19.94 26.72 0.63
C ARG A 385 -18.79 27.05 1.57
N ALA A 386 -17.71 26.27 1.52
CA ALA A 386 -16.50 26.52 2.31
C ALA A 386 -15.92 27.89 1.97
N ASP A 387 -15.89 28.19 0.67
CA ASP A 387 -15.57 29.49 0.13
C ASP A 387 -16.47 30.54 0.80
N ALA A 388 -17.79 30.43 0.65
CA ALA A 388 -18.75 31.40 1.17
C ALA A 388 -18.81 31.51 2.72
N GLY A 389 -17.96 30.77 3.45
CA GLY A 389 -18.01 30.71 4.91
C GLY A 389 -19.29 30.07 5.45
N VAL A 390 -20.01 29.30 4.63
CA VAL A 390 -21.27 28.65 5.01
C VAL A 390 -20.96 27.35 5.75
N ASP A 391 -21.37 27.28 7.01
CA ASP A 391 -21.26 26.08 7.83
C ASP A 391 -21.78 24.82 7.11
N PRO A 392 -21.03 23.70 7.05
CA PRO A 392 -21.41 22.47 6.34
C PRO A 392 -22.74 21.84 6.77
N GLY A 393 -23.16 22.03 8.02
CA GLY A 393 -24.43 21.53 8.55
C GLY A 393 -25.65 22.38 8.14
N ARG A 394 -25.44 23.64 7.71
CA ARG A 394 -26.52 24.52 7.26
C ARG A 394 -27.15 24.01 5.97
N LYS A 395 -28.48 24.01 5.90
CA LYS A 395 -29.19 23.64 4.66
C LYS A 395 -29.16 24.80 3.66
N VAL A 396 -28.94 24.49 2.39
CA VAL A 396 -28.86 25.49 1.30
C VAL A 396 -29.76 25.11 0.12
N GLU A 397 -30.15 26.10 -0.66
CA GLU A 397 -30.88 25.90 -1.91
C GLU A 397 -29.89 25.80 -3.08
N ALA A 398 -30.22 24.97 -4.07
CA ALA A 398 -29.45 24.88 -5.31
C ALA A 398 -30.36 24.84 -6.54
N ILE A 399 -29.95 25.56 -7.57
CA ILE A 399 -30.57 25.56 -8.89
C ILE A 399 -29.55 24.97 -9.87
N PHE A 400 -29.96 23.96 -10.63
CA PHE A 400 -29.15 23.27 -11.62
C PHE A 400 -29.72 23.56 -13.01
N LEU A 401 -28.90 24.09 -13.92
CA LEU A 401 -29.24 24.20 -15.33
C LEU A 401 -28.41 23.18 -16.11
N ALA A 402 -29.08 22.29 -16.84
CA ALA A 402 -28.39 21.22 -17.56
C ALA A 402 -29.18 20.73 -18.79
N GLU A 403 -28.50 19.99 -19.66
CA GLU A 403 -29.14 19.23 -20.76
C GLU A 403 -30.00 18.07 -20.23
N GLU A 404 -30.89 17.53 -21.08
CA GLU A 404 -31.93 16.57 -20.69
C GLU A 404 -31.39 15.28 -20.05
N ASP A 405 -30.27 14.75 -20.54
CA ASP A 405 -29.60 13.56 -20.00
C ASP A 405 -29.13 13.80 -18.56
N LYS A 406 -28.52 14.96 -18.30
CA LYS A 406 -28.02 15.37 -16.97
C LYS A 406 -29.16 15.69 -16.02
N GLN A 407 -30.23 16.33 -16.50
CA GLN A 407 -31.42 16.58 -15.68
C GLN A 407 -32.02 15.27 -15.16
N LYS A 408 -32.08 14.23 -16.01
CA LYS A 408 -32.55 12.90 -15.60
C LYS A 408 -31.68 12.32 -14.48
N ILE A 409 -30.35 12.34 -14.64
CA ILE A 409 -29.41 11.85 -13.63
C ILE A 409 -29.61 12.59 -12.30
N LEU A 410 -29.68 13.92 -12.32
CA LEU A 410 -29.88 14.75 -11.12
C LEU A 410 -31.22 14.47 -10.45
N THR A 411 -32.27 14.27 -11.24
CA THR A 411 -33.62 14.03 -10.74
C THR A 411 -33.74 12.67 -10.08
N GLU A 412 -33.23 11.62 -10.73
CA GLU A 412 -33.26 10.24 -10.21
C GLU A 412 -32.40 10.08 -8.95
N ASN A 413 -31.35 10.89 -8.81
CA ASN A 413 -30.36 10.79 -7.72
C ASN A 413 -30.41 11.97 -6.74
N ARG A 414 -31.53 12.71 -6.73
CA ARG A 414 -31.76 13.89 -5.90
C ARG A 414 -31.46 13.66 -4.41
N LEU A 415 -31.83 12.48 -3.90
CA LEU A 415 -31.63 12.07 -2.50
C LEU A 415 -30.16 12.15 -2.06
N TYR A 416 -29.22 11.82 -2.94
CA TYR A 416 -27.79 11.89 -2.62
C TYR A 416 -27.33 13.34 -2.48
N LEU A 417 -27.80 14.25 -3.34
CA LEU A 417 -27.47 15.68 -3.23
C LEU A 417 -28.06 16.30 -1.96
N GLU A 418 -29.30 15.96 -1.61
CA GLU A 418 -29.93 16.42 -0.36
C GLU A 418 -29.16 15.96 0.89
N THR A 419 -28.61 14.75 0.84
CA THR A 419 -27.91 14.13 1.98
C THR A 419 -26.45 14.56 2.08
N LEU A 420 -25.69 14.50 0.97
CA LEU A 420 -24.24 14.70 0.98
C LEU A 420 -23.81 16.16 1.08
N VAL A 421 -24.62 17.09 0.58
CA VAL A 421 -24.34 18.53 0.65
C VAL A 421 -25.43 19.33 1.36
N GLY A 422 -26.43 18.66 1.93
CA GLY A 422 -27.43 19.32 2.77
C GLY A 422 -28.36 20.24 2.00
N LEU A 423 -28.81 19.86 0.81
CA LEU A 423 -29.80 20.68 0.08
C LEU A 423 -31.19 20.51 0.70
N ASN A 424 -31.91 21.61 0.93
CA ASN A 424 -33.32 21.58 1.32
C ASN A 424 -34.26 21.90 0.15
N LYS A 425 -33.76 22.59 -0.88
CA LYS A 425 -34.50 22.89 -2.11
C LYS A 425 -33.58 22.70 -3.31
N ILE A 426 -34.04 21.87 -4.25
CA ILE A 426 -33.36 21.56 -5.49
C ILE A 426 -34.30 21.89 -6.64
N GLU A 427 -33.88 22.82 -7.49
CA GLU A 427 -34.54 23.14 -8.75
C GLU A 427 -33.66 22.66 -9.90
N ILE A 428 -34.20 21.83 -10.79
CA ILE A 428 -33.50 21.32 -11.97
C ILE A 428 -34.24 21.86 -13.18
N GLN A 429 -33.54 22.58 -14.05
CA GLN A 429 -34.12 23.27 -15.20
C GLN A 429 -33.25 23.04 -16.44
N SER A 430 -33.79 23.38 -17.61
CA SER A 430 -33.01 23.39 -18.86
C SER A 430 -31.87 24.39 -18.81
N ASP A 431 -30.76 24.02 -19.44
CA ASP A 431 -29.64 24.87 -19.83
C ASP A 431 -30.05 26.20 -20.49
N LYS A 432 -31.24 26.27 -21.10
CA LYS A 432 -31.82 27.46 -21.73
C LYS A 432 -32.71 28.29 -20.79
N ALA A 433 -32.90 27.86 -19.55
CA ALA A 433 -33.71 28.58 -18.59
C ALA A 433 -33.05 29.90 -18.16
N VAL A 434 -33.85 30.79 -17.57
CA VAL A 434 -33.35 32.10 -17.11
C VAL A 434 -32.40 31.88 -15.95
N LYS A 435 -31.14 32.33 -16.13
CA LYS A 435 -30.11 32.25 -15.11
C LYS A 435 -30.51 33.07 -13.89
N PRO A 436 -30.47 32.50 -12.67
CA PRO A 436 -30.82 33.24 -11.46
C PRO A 436 -29.79 34.36 -11.24
N GLY A 437 -30.25 35.48 -10.67
CA GLY A 437 -29.43 36.68 -10.47
C GLY A 437 -28.31 36.51 -9.44
N LYS A 438 -28.52 36.99 -8.20
CA LYS A 438 -27.49 36.95 -7.15
C LYS A 438 -27.32 35.52 -6.59
N ALA A 439 -26.38 34.76 -7.14
CA ALA A 439 -25.98 33.45 -6.66
C ALA A 439 -24.49 33.20 -6.89
N MET A 440 -23.87 32.39 -6.03
CA MET A 440 -22.55 31.84 -6.35
C MET A 440 -22.71 30.70 -7.35
N THR A 441 -21.74 30.55 -8.25
CA THR A 441 -21.87 29.63 -9.39
C THR A 441 -20.69 28.69 -9.52
N ALA A 442 -20.93 27.51 -10.10
CA ALA A 442 -19.90 26.63 -10.62
C ALA A 442 -20.44 25.88 -11.85
N VAL A 443 -19.53 25.40 -12.70
CA VAL A 443 -19.87 24.54 -13.83
C VAL A 443 -19.15 23.21 -13.68
N VAL A 444 -19.89 22.12 -13.73
CA VAL A 444 -19.36 20.76 -13.63
C VAL A 444 -19.89 19.95 -14.80
N GLU A 445 -19.02 19.57 -15.73
CA GLU A 445 -19.35 18.67 -16.84
C GLU A 445 -20.64 19.05 -17.61
N GLY A 446 -20.84 20.35 -17.86
CA GLY A 446 -22.02 20.89 -18.56
C GLY A 446 -23.24 21.19 -17.68
N VAL A 447 -23.16 20.93 -16.37
CA VAL A 447 -24.17 21.34 -15.39
C VAL A 447 -23.77 22.69 -14.78
N GLU A 448 -24.56 23.73 -15.00
CA GLU A 448 -24.41 25.00 -14.29
C GLU A 448 -25.12 24.92 -12.93
N ILE A 449 -24.38 25.17 -11.86
CA ILE A 449 -24.85 25.10 -10.47
C ILE A 449 -24.93 26.52 -9.94
N TYR A 450 -26.06 26.89 -9.37
CA TYR A 450 -26.30 28.17 -8.73
C TYR A 450 -26.70 27.94 -7.27
N LEU A 451 -26.00 28.58 -6.35
CA LEU A 451 -26.32 28.59 -4.91
C LEU A 451 -26.77 30.00 -4.50
N PRO A 452 -28.09 30.23 -4.37
CA PRO A 452 -28.62 31.48 -3.85
C PRO A 452 -28.37 31.57 -2.34
N LEU A 453 -27.20 32.08 -1.95
CA LEU A 453 -26.79 32.18 -0.53
C LEU A 453 -27.26 33.49 0.15
N ALA A 454 -28.17 34.23 -0.49
CA ALA A 454 -28.71 35.48 0.03
C ALA A 454 -29.37 35.28 1.42
N GLY A 455 -28.91 36.05 2.42
CA GLY A 455 -29.37 35.92 3.82
C GLY A 455 -28.68 34.82 4.63
N MET A 456 -27.81 34.01 4.02
CA MET A 456 -26.98 33.02 4.73
C MET A 456 -25.55 33.48 4.97
N VAL A 457 -25.09 34.43 4.16
CA VAL A 457 -23.84 35.15 4.33
C VAL A 457 -24.21 36.55 4.81
N GLU A 458 -23.79 36.93 6.02
CA GLU A 458 -23.78 38.34 6.40
C GLU A 458 -22.70 39.00 5.54
N LEU A 459 -23.10 39.51 4.36
CA LEU A 459 -22.19 40.09 3.36
C LEU A 459 -21.24 41.12 3.98
N GLU A 460 -21.70 41.88 4.98
CA GLU A 460 -20.86 42.83 5.72
C GLU A 460 -19.85 42.16 6.67
N LEU A 461 -20.23 41.07 7.37
CA LEU A 461 -19.29 40.32 8.22
C LEU A 461 -18.28 39.55 7.37
N GLU A 462 -18.71 38.97 6.25
CA GLU A 462 -17.85 38.21 5.36
C GLU A 462 -16.90 39.14 4.59
N ALA A 463 -17.38 40.30 4.11
CA ALA A 463 -16.50 41.33 3.56
C ALA A 463 -15.48 41.82 4.60
N LYS A 464 -15.88 42.00 5.87
CA LYS A 464 -14.95 42.34 6.97
C LYS A 464 -13.96 41.21 7.28
N ARG A 465 -14.39 39.94 7.24
CA ARG A 465 -13.54 38.77 7.44
C ARG A 465 -12.51 38.66 6.34
N LEU A 466 -12.95 38.75 5.08
CA LEU A 466 -12.09 38.73 3.90
C LEU A 466 -11.16 39.94 3.86
N GLN A 467 -11.59 41.14 4.27
CA GLN A 467 -10.71 42.30 4.44
C GLN A 467 -9.64 42.07 5.51
N LYS A 468 -9.99 41.44 6.64
CA LYS A 468 -9.04 41.11 7.71
C LYS A 468 -8.05 40.03 7.28
N GLU A 469 -8.52 39.02 6.56
CA GLU A 469 -7.73 37.95 5.98
C GLU A 469 -6.77 38.51 4.92
N LEU A 470 -7.28 39.34 3.99
CA LEU A 470 -6.48 40.04 2.99
C LEU A 470 -5.42 40.94 3.64
N SER A 471 -5.75 41.64 4.72
CA SER A 471 -4.78 42.46 5.46
C SER A 471 -3.69 41.63 6.14
N THR A 472 -4.02 40.41 6.60
CA THR A 472 -3.08 39.48 7.22
C THR A 472 -2.14 38.90 6.16
N LEU A 473 -2.69 38.41 5.05
CA LEU A 473 -1.94 37.92 3.89
C LEU A 473 -1.04 39.02 3.31
N GLU A 474 -1.51 40.26 3.20
CA GLU A 474 -0.70 41.41 2.77
C GLU A 474 0.47 41.66 3.73
N GLY A 475 0.24 41.56 5.04
CA GLY A 475 1.27 41.71 6.07
C GLY A 475 2.35 40.64 5.98
N GLU A 476 1.95 39.38 5.81
CA GLU A 476 2.88 38.27 5.61
C GLU A 476 3.64 38.36 4.29
N ARG A 477 2.94 38.70 3.19
CA ARG A 477 3.54 38.94 1.87
C ARG A 477 4.63 40.01 1.95
N LYS A 478 4.34 41.15 2.57
CA LYS A 478 5.33 42.24 2.77
C LYS A 478 6.52 41.79 3.61
N ARG A 479 6.28 41.04 4.69
CA ARG A 479 7.35 40.53 5.56
C ARG A 479 8.26 39.56 4.82
N LEU A 480 7.71 38.62 4.07
CA LEU A 480 8.47 37.63 3.30
C LEU A 480 9.21 38.27 2.13
N ALA A 481 8.54 39.16 1.39
CA ALA A 481 9.17 39.93 0.32
C ALA A 481 10.35 40.76 0.84
N ALA A 482 10.19 41.45 1.98
CA ALA A 482 11.28 42.22 2.60
C ALA A 482 12.43 41.32 3.08
N LYS A 483 12.12 40.13 3.61
CA LYS A 483 13.13 39.15 4.05
C LYS A 483 13.92 38.60 2.85
N LEU A 484 13.25 38.32 1.72
CA LEU A 484 13.87 37.84 0.48
C LEU A 484 14.56 38.94 -0.32
N ALA A 485 14.20 40.21 -0.12
CA ALA A 485 14.91 41.36 -0.69
C ALA A 485 16.19 41.73 0.10
N ASN A 486 16.38 41.20 1.32
CA ASN A 486 17.59 41.43 2.09
C ASN A 486 18.74 40.55 1.58
N GLU A 487 19.70 41.18 0.88
CA GLU A 487 20.87 40.50 0.31
C GLU A 487 21.69 39.71 1.36
N GLN A 488 21.76 40.18 2.60
CA GLN A 488 22.48 39.45 3.65
C GLN A 488 21.78 38.14 4.04
N PHE A 489 20.44 38.09 3.98
CA PHE A 489 19.69 36.87 4.26
C PHE A 489 19.86 35.86 3.11
N VAL A 490 19.69 36.31 1.87
CA VAL A 490 19.78 35.45 0.67
C VAL A 490 21.17 34.84 0.52
N THR A 491 22.23 35.57 0.90
CA THR A 491 23.62 35.11 0.76
C THR A 491 24.13 34.30 1.95
N LYS A 492 23.66 34.54 3.18
CA LYS A 492 24.16 33.86 4.39
C LYS A 492 23.29 32.69 4.87
N ALA A 493 22.01 32.64 4.51
CA ALA A 493 21.15 31.54 4.91
C ALA A 493 21.41 30.28 4.06
N PRO A 494 21.19 29.07 4.59
CA PRO A 494 21.29 27.84 3.80
C PRO A 494 20.33 27.89 2.59
N PRO A 495 20.75 27.41 1.39
CA PRO A 495 19.93 27.47 0.18
C PRO A 495 18.53 26.86 0.35
N ILE A 496 18.42 25.76 1.10
CA ILE A 496 17.14 25.09 1.38
C ILE A 496 16.16 25.96 2.19
N VAL A 497 16.68 26.85 3.04
CA VAL A 497 15.87 27.78 3.84
C VAL A 497 15.38 28.94 2.98
N VAL A 498 16.23 29.46 2.08
CA VAL A 498 15.85 30.52 1.14
C VAL A 498 14.78 30.01 0.17
N GLU A 499 14.93 28.79 -0.35
CA GLU A 499 13.96 28.18 -1.26
C GLU A 499 12.61 27.94 -0.58
N LYS A 500 12.62 27.48 0.67
CA LYS A 500 11.40 27.31 1.46
C LYS A 500 10.64 28.63 1.67
N GLU A 501 11.35 29.73 1.90
CA GLU A 501 10.74 31.06 2.05
C GLU A 501 10.23 31.61 0.71
N ARG A 502 10.90 31.31 -0.42
CA ARG A 502 10.41 31.63 -1.77
C ARG A 502 9.12 30.90 -2.10
N GLN A 503 9.07 29.59 -1.84
CA GLN A 503 7.86 28.80 -2.03
C GLN A 503 6.71 29.34 -1.17
N LYS A 504 7.00 29.65 0.09
CA LYS A 504 6.00 30.22 1.00
C LYS A 504 5.45 31.57 0.51
N LEU A 505 6.29 32.42 -0.08
CA LEU A 505 5.83 33.68 -0.69
C LEU A 505 4.91 33.42 -1.89
N ALA A 506 5.26 32.47 -2.76
CA ALA A 506 4.45 32.11 -3.92
C ALA A 506 3.07 31.58 -3.51
N ASP A 507 3.02 30.72 -2.49
CA ASP A 507 1.75 30.19 -1.96
C ASP A 507 0.86 31.33 -1.39
N ILE A 508 1.46 32.24 -0.62
CA ILE A 508 0.74 33.42 -0.08
C ILE A 508 0.25 34.36 -1.18
N GLU A 509 0.99 34.54 -2.27
CA GLU A 509 0.55 35.36 -3.40
C GLU A 509 -0.68 34.76 -4.11
N ILE A 510 -0.72 33.43 -4.27
CA ILE A 510 -1.87 32.72 -4.83
C ILE A 510 -3.10 32.92 -3.94
N ASP A 511 -2.95 32.72 -2.63
CA ASP A 511 -4.06 32.88 -1.68
C ASP A 511 -4.52 34.34 -1.58
N TYR A 512 -3.59 35.29 -1.63
CA TYR A 512 -3.89 36.72 -1.65
C TYR A 512 -4.75 37.11 -2.86
N GLU A 513 -4.38 36.70 -4.07
CA GLU A 513 -5.16 37.03 -5.28
C GLU A 513 -6.53 36.33 -5.29
N LYS A 514 -6.64 35.11 -4.73
CA LYS A 514 -7.95 34.45 -4.53
C LYS A 514 -8.85 35.24 -3.60
N VAL A 515 -8.37 35.61 -2.40
CA VAL A 515 -9.14 36.38 -1.41
C VAL A 515 -9.52 37.76 -1.97
N LYS A 516 -8.64 38.39 -2.74
CA LYS A 516 -8.88 39.68 -3.40
C LYS A 516 -9.95 39.60 -4.49
N SER A 517 -9.87 38.61 -5.39
CA SER A 517 -10.88 38.38 -6.42
C SER A 517 -12.26 38.15 -5.80
N ARG A 518 -12.29 37.36 -4.73
CA ARG A 518 -13.50 37.05 -3.97
C ARG A 518 -14.12 38.29 -3.30
N LEU A 519 -13.29 39.19 -2.76
CA LEU A 519 -13.77 40.45 -2.17
C LEU A 519 -14.47 41.35 -3.22
N VAL A 520 -14.02 41.32 -4.48
CA VAL A 520 -14.66 42.05 -5.59
C VAL A 520 -16.04 41.49 -5.90
N GLU A 521 -16.26 40.18 -5.79
CA GLU A 521 -17.58 39.55 -6.00
C GLU A 521 -18.63 39.94 -4.93
N PHE A 522 -18.19 40.44 -3.77
CA PHE A 522 -19.04 40.93 -2.68
C PHE A 522 -19.26 42.45 -2.68
N SER A 523 -18.59 43.17 -3.60
CA SER A 523 -18.72 44.63 -3.81
C SER A 523 -19.85 44.93 -4.78
#